data_AF-A0A6G7VA61-F1
#
_entry.id   AF-A0A6G7VA61-F1
#
_cell.length_a   1.000
_cell.length_b   1.000
_cell.length_c   1.000
_cell.angle_alpha   90.00
_cell.angle_beta   90.00
_cell.angle_gamma   90.00
#
_symmetry.space_group_name_H-M   'P 1'
#
loop_
_entity.id
_entity.type
_entity.pdbx_description
1 polymer ?
#
loop_
_entity_poly.entity_id
_entity_poly.type
_entity_poly.pdbx_seq_one_letter_code
_entity_poly.pdbx_strand_id
1 'polypeptide(L)'
;MRPLYRQDLGPGQQTCGVAAEGWQALGSRLSLSGTLELHDYQGHEVADNRGMFGRLGLSYRLKRDGFAYLNMGPFIDYRRFDDNLSHFILGHGGYYSPQRDLGLGLSLDFQTLEGRLWLLKGSLYAAWRTQEQDPSPWFPLADDG
;
A
#
# COMPACT_ATOMS: atom_id res chain seq x y z
N MET A 1 -16.02 -2.49 3.04
CA MET A 1 -15.02 -3.57 2.96
C MET A 1 -15.05 -4.12 1.56
N ARG A 2 -13.92 -4.05 0.86
CA ARG A 2 -13.73 -4.72 -0.42
C ARG A 2 -12.72 -5.85 -0.20
N PRO A 3 -12.98 -7.08 -0.69
CA PRO A 3 -11.98 -8.12 -0.69
C PRO A 3 -10.84 -7.72 -1.64
N LEU A 4 -9.59 -7.84 -1.19
CA LEU A 4 -8.43 -7.66 -2.05
C LEU A 4 -8.28 -8.89 -2.94
N TYR A 5 -8.00 -8.68 -4.23
CA TYR A 5 -7.91 -9.74 -5.23
C TYR A 5 -6.68 -10.61 -5.02
N ARG A 6 -6.83 -11.92 -5.23
CA ARG A 6 -5.79 -12.96 -5.17
C ARG A 6 -4.56 -12.55 -6.00
N GLN A 7 -3.40 -12.40 -5.36
CA GLN A 7 -2.13 -12.28 -6.04
C GLN A 7 -1.25 -13.49 -5.71
N ASP A 8 -0.88 -14.25 -6.73
CA ASP A 8 0.07 -15.36 -6.62
C ASP A 8 1.49 -14.78 -6.62
N LEU A 9 2.13 -14.73 -5.45
CA LEU A 9 3.45 -14.12 -5.25
C LEU A 9 4.61 -15.13 -5.32
N GLY A 10 4.33 -16.39 -5.68
CA GLY A 10 5.30 -17.48 -5.79
C GLY A 10 4.60 -18.85 -5.76
N PRO A 11 5.32 -19.97 -5.92
CA PRO A 11 4.71 -21.30 -5.88
C PRO A 11 4.20 -21.60 -4.46
N GLY A 12 2.87 -21.54 -4.27
CA GLY A 12 2.19 -22.04 -3.08
C GLY A 12 1.83 -21.02 -1.99
N GLN A 13 2.11 -19.72 -2.18
CA GLN A 13 1.73 -18.68 -1.22
C GLN A 13 0.43 -17.99 -1.63
N GLN A 14 -0.57 -18.08 -0.77
CA GLN A 14 -1.88 -17.44 -0.90
C GLN A 14 -1.96 -16.21 0.00
N THR A 15 -2.62 -15.16 -0.48
CA THR A 15 -2.85 -13.93 0.28
C THR A 15 -4.34 -13.68 0.40
N CYS A 16 -4.81 -13.52 1.63
CA CYS A 16 -6.19 -13.14 1.93
C CYS A 16 -6.16 -11.83 2.71
N GLY A 17 -7.00 -10.86 2.35
CA GLY A 17 -6.95 -9.57 3.02
C GLY A 17 -8.26 -8.78 2.96
N VAL A 18 -8.40 -7.85 3.90
CA VAL A 18 -9.51 -6.91 3.98
C VAL A 18 -9.00 -5.49 3.81
N ALA A 19 -9.68 -4.72 2.97
CA ALA A 19 -9.43 -3.30 2.79
C ALA A 19 -10.63 -2.45 3.24
N ALA A 20 -10.32 -1.35 3.93
CA ALA A 20 -11.22 -0.25 4.23
C ALA A 20 -10.62 1.04 3.66
N GLU A 21 -11.41 1.75 2.85
CA GLU A 21 -11.03 3.01 2.23
C GLU A 21 -12.14 4.04 2.44
N GLY A 22 -11.77 5.32 2.59
CA GLY A 22 -12.74 6.38 2.80
C GLY A 22 -12.15 7.76 2.53
N TRP A 23 -13.03 8.73 2.29
CA TRP A 23 -12.66 10.13 2.14
C TRP A 23 -13.76 11.04 2.70
N GLN A 24 -13.33 12.22 3.14
CA GLN A 24 -14.18 13.25 3.74
C GLN A 24 -13.82 14.58 3.10
N ALA A 25 -14.81 15.29 2.55
CA ALA A 25 -14.62 16.67 2.12
C ALA A 25 -14.48 17.59 3.36
N LEU A 26 -13.42 18.38 3.41
CA LEU A 26 -13.13 19.38 4.43
C LEU A 26 -13.38 20.77 3.83
N GLY A 27 -14.65 21.07 3.54
CA GLY A 27 -15.05 22.29 2.85
C GLY A 27 -15.05 22.14 1.32
N SER A 28 -14.85 23.24 0.59
CA SER A 28 -15.09 23.29 -0.87
C SER A 28 -13.94 22.82 -1.74
N ARG A 29 -12.72 22.74 -1.20
CA ARG A 29 -11.50 22.42 -1.97
C ARG A 29 -10.56 21.43 -1.29
N LEU A 30 -10.72 21.16 0.01
CA LEU A 30 -9.86 20.25 0.73
C LEU A 30 -10.61 18.93 0.97
N SER A 31 -9.90 17.81 0.90
CA SER A 31 -10.42 16.50 1.30
C SER A 31 -9.36 15.73 2.08
N LEU A 32 -9.82 14.96 3.06
CA LEU A 32 -9.03 13.98 3.79
C LEU A 32 -9.37 12.59 3.22
N SER A 33 -8.37 11.75 2.99
CA SER A 33 -8.54 10.36 2.58
C SER A 33 -7.79 9.42 3.52
N GLY A 34 -8.29 8.21 3.64
CA GLY A 34 -7.70 7.16 4.46
C GLY A 34 -7.92 5.78 3.86
N THR A 35 -6.88 4.95 3.93
CA THR A 35 -6.91 3.54 3.54
C THR A 35 -6.27 2.73 4.66
N LEU A 36 -6.89 1.61 4.99
CA LEU A 36 -6.37 0.59 5.89
C LEU A 36 -6.55 -0.77 5.24
N GLU A 37 -5.48 -1.53 5.15
CA GLU A 37 -5.47 -2.89 4.64
C GLU A 37 -4.83 -3.82 5.66
N LEU A 38 -5.46 -4.96 5.86
CA LEU A 38 -4.95 -6.05 6.67
C LEU A 38 -4.85 -7.27 5.77
N HIS A 39 -3.67 -7.89 5.75
CA HIS A 39 -3.34 -9.03 4.91
C HIS A 39 -2.86 -10.18 5.80
N ASP A 40 -3.32 -11.38 5.46
CA ASP A 40 -2.90 -12.66 6.02
C ASP A 40 -2.27 -13.45 4.86
N TYR A 41 -1.01 -13.82 5.03
CA TYR A 41 -0.20 -14.55 4.05
C TYR A 41 -0.08 -15.99 4.54
N GLN A 42 -0.68 -16.93 3.80
CA GLN A 42 -0.64 -18.36 4.11
C GLN A 42 0.11 -19.09 3.01
N GLY A 43 1.14 -19.87 3.37
CA GLY A 43 1.93 -20.65 2.43
C GLY A 43 2.02 -22.12 2.85
N HIS A 44 2.10 -23.03 1.87
CA HIS A 44 2.53 -24.40 2.13
C HIS A 44 4.06 -24.40 2.27
N GLU A 45 4.61 -24.83 3.41
CA GLU A 45 6.05 -24.83 3.73
C GLU A 45 6.71 -23.44 3.93
N VAL A 46 5.91 -22.38 4.18
CA VAL A 46 6.39 -21.03 4.51
C VAL A 46 5.64 -20.53 5.75
N ALA A 47 6.32 -19.83 6.67
CA ALA A 47 5.68 -19.30 7.87
C ALA A 47 4.54 -18.33 7.53
N ASP A 48 3.44 -18.40 8.30
CA ASP A 48 2.33 -17.46 8.20
C ASP A 48 2.83 -16.06 8.51
N ASN A 49 2.41 -15.06 7.73
CA ASN A 49 2.80 -13.67 7.97
C ASN A 49 1.56 -12.78 7.92
N ARG A 50 1.52 -11.74 8.73
CA ARG A 50 0.47 -10.74 8.69
C ARG A 50 1.06 -9.40 8.34
N GLY A 51 0.43 -8.74 7.37
CA GLY A 51 0.81 -7.41 6.91
C GLY A 51 -0.29 -6.42 7.21
N MET A 52 0.08 -5.22 7.66
CA MET A 52 -0.82 -4.07 7.63
C MET A 52 -0.27 -2.99 6.71
N PHE A 53 -1.18 -2.30 6.03
CA PHE A 53 -0.89 -1.07 5.33
C PHE A 53 -1.89 0.00 5.73
N GLY A 54 -1.39 1.17 6.11
CA GLY A 54 -2.20 2.34 6.39
C GLY A 54 -1.72 3.51 5.54
N ARG A 55 -2.64 4.28 4.96
CA ARG A 55 -2.34 5.54 4.29
C ARG A 55 -3.33 6.61 4.72
N LEU A 56 -2.82 7.80 4.97
CA LEU A 56 -3.61 9.01 5.17
C LEU A 56 -3.15 10.08 4.19
N GLY A 57 -4.09 10.78 3.56
CA GLY A 57 -3.81 11.80 2.56
C GLY A 57 -4.65 13.05 2.76
N LEU A 58 -4.04 14.21 2.55
CA LEU A 58 -4.76 15.47 2.38
C LEU A 58 -4.65 15.88 0.92
N SER A 59 -5.78 16.20 0.30
CA SER A 59 -5.83 16.61 -1.10
C SER A 59 -6.53 17.95 -1.25
N TYR A 60 -5.90 18.85 -1.98
CA TYR A 60 -6.43 20.14 -2.36
C TYR A 60 -6.80 20.15 -3.84
N ARG A 61 -8.04 20.53 -4.15
CA ARG A 61 -8.57 20.65 -5.50
C ARG A 61 -8.13 21.96 -6.13
N LEU A 62 -7.23 21.86 -7.11
CA LEU A 62 -6.84 22.94 -8.00
C LEU A 62 -7.91 23.14 -9.07
N LYS A 63 -8.37 24.39 -9.23
CA LYS A 63 -9.25 24.76 -10.33
C LYS A 63 -8.38 25.15 -11.52
N ARG A 64 -8.39 24.34 -12.58
CA ARG A 64 -7.67 24.61 -13.81
C ARG A 64 -8.54 24.28 -15.01
N ASP A 65 -8.63 25.22 -15.94
CA ASP A 65 -9.38 25.01 -17.18
C ASP A 65 -8.79 23.83 -17.96
N GLY A 66 -9.66 23.02 -18.55
CA GLY A 66 -9.27 21.79 -19.25
C GLY A 66 -9.20 20.54 -18.37
N PHE A 67 -9.30 20.67 -17.05
CA PHE A 67 -9.34 19.54 -16.11
C PHE A 67 -10.74 19.38 -15.49
N ALA A 68 -11.26 18.14 -15.50
CA ALA A 68 -12.44 17.76 -14.73
C ALA A 68 -12.11 17.75 -13.23
N TYR A 69 -10.93 17.24 -12.88
CA TYR A 69 -10.34 17.41 -11.57
C TYR A 69 -8.81 17.47 -11.65
N LEU A 70 -8.23 18.19 -10.70
CA LEU A 70 -6.80 18.26 -10.47
C LEU A 70 -6.62 18.40 -8.96
N ASN A 71 -6.23 17.32 -8.29
CA ASN A 71 -6.05 17.26 -6.85
C ASN A 71 -4.59 17.04 -6.55
N MET A 72 -4.06 17.75 -5.56
CA MET A 72 -2.70 17.50 -5.08
C MET A 72 -2.62 17.61 -3.57
N GLY A 73 -1.68 16.91 -2.97
CA GLY A 73 -1.35 17.16 -1.58
C GLY A 73 -0.53 16.05 -0.93
N PRO A 74 -0.19 16.25 0.35
CA PRO A 74 0.67 15.35 1.08
C PRO A 74 -0.06 14.07 1.46
N PHE A 75 0.71 13.00 1.55
CA PHE A 75 0.28 11.76 2.16
C PHE A 75 1.37 11.20 3.06
N ILE A 76 0.94 10.41 4.02
CA ILE A 76 1.79 9.54 4.82
C ILE A 76 1.26 8.12 4.66
N ASP A 77 2.15 7.16 4.46
CA ASP A 77 1.80 5.75 4.48
C ASP A 77 2.76 4.95 5.35
N TYR A 78 2.23 3.89 5.90
CA TYR A 78 2.90 3.00 6.80
C TYR A 78 2.60 1.57 6.40
N ARG A 79 3.64 0.75 6.27
CA ARG A 79 3.52 -0.68 6.07
C ARG A 79 4.35 -1.41 7.10
N ARG A 80 3.77 -2.46 7.66
CA ARG A 80 4.44 -3.35 8.61
C ARG A 80 4.04 -4.78 8.32
N PHE A 81 5.01 -5.67 8.44
CA PHE A 81 4.80 -7.10 8.50
C PHE A 81 5.21 -7.61 9.88
N ASP A 82 4.57 -8.68 10.34
CA ASP A 82 4.89 -9.30 11.63
C ASP A 82 6.25 -10.01 11.57
N ASP A 83 6.56 -10.69 10.46
CA ASP A 83 7.83 -11.41 10.26
C ASP A 83 8.59 -10.99 8.99
N ASN A 84 9.92 -10.99 9.05
CA ASN A 84 10.80 -10.71 7.92
C ASN A 84 11.14 -11.99 7.15
N LEU A 85 10.28 -12.41 6.22
CA LEU A 85 10.46 -13.62 5.39
C LEU A 85 11.07 -13.30 4.01
N SER A 86 11.89 -12.25 3.93
CA SER A 86 12.44 -11.73 2.66
C SER A 86 13.57 -12.57 2.06
N HIS A 87 14.06 -13.59 2.78
CA HIS A 87 15.17 -14.41 2.32
C HIS A 87 14.71 -15.57 1.41
N PHE A 88 15.64 -16.19 0.67
CA PHE A 88 15.38 -17.29 -0.28
C PHE A 88 15.86 -18.65 0.27
N ILE A 89 15.69 -18.88 1.57
CA ILE A 89 16.07 -20.11 2.30
C ILE A 89 14.82 -20.85 2.79
N LEU A 90 14.91 -22.16 3.02
CA LEU A 90 13.80 -23.01 3.47
C LEU A 90 13.08 -22.38 4.69
N GLY A 91 11.76 -22.15 4.55
CA GLY A 91 10.93 -21.45 5.54
C GLY A 91 10.70 -19.96 5.29
N HIS A 92 11.37 -19.37 4.29
CA HIS A 92 11.16 -17.98 3.86
C HIS A 92 10.47 -17.89 2.50
N GLY A 93 9.67 -16.84 2.28
CA GLY A 93 8.80 -16.70 1.11
C GLY A 93 9.39 -15.89 -0.06
N GLY A 94 10.57 -15.27 0.10
CA GLY A 94 11.19 -14.45 -0.94
C GLY A 94 10.40 -13.17 -1.30
N TYR A 95 9.48 -12.73 -0.43
CA TYR A 95 8.67 -11.53 -0.64
C TYR A 95 9.15 -10.35 0.21
N TYR A 96 8.90 -9.13 -0.28
CA TYR A 96 9.28 -7.89 0.39
C TYR A 96 8.45 -7.64 1.66
N SER A 97 8.95 -8.07 2.82
CA SER A 97 8.31 -7.96 4.15
C SER A 97 9.18 -7.17 5.15
N PRO A 98 9.31 -5.82 5.01
CA PRO A 98 10.02 -5.03 6.01
C PRO A 98 9.25 -4.99 7.36
N GLN A 99 9.94 -5.06 8.50
CA GLN A 99 9.29 -4.84 9.80
C GLN A 99 8.66 -3.45 9.89
N ARG A 100 9.27 -2.45 9.22
CA ARG A 100 8.74 -1.08 9.25
C ARG A 100 9.10 -0.28 8.00
N ASP A 101 8.06 0.15 7.28
CA ASP A 101 8.13 1.05 6.13
C ASP A 101 7.29 2.28 6.40
N LEU A 102 7.92 3.45 6.45
CA LEU A 102 7.23 4.73 6.56
C LEU A 102 7.53 5.59 5.33
N GLY A 103 6.48 5.93 4.57
CA GLY A 103 6.52 6.86 3.45
C GLY A 103 5.88 8.20 3.78
N LEU A 104 6.54 9.30 3.42
CA LEU A 104 5.98 10.65 3.43
C LEU A 104 6.17 11.26 2.06
N GLY A 105 5.10 11.73 1.43
CA GLY A 105 5.17 12.19 0.04
C GLY A 105 4.10 13.17 -0.37
N LEU A 106 4.16 13.54 -1.65
CA LEU A 106 3.18 14.36 -2.35
C LEU A 106 2.57 13.55 -3.50
N SER A 107 1.27 13.73 -3.71
CA SER A 107 0.51 13.12 -4.79
C SER A 107 -0.16 14.18 -5.66
N LEU A 108 -0.39 13.84 -6.93
CA LEU A 108 -1.12 14.60 -7.91
C LEU A 108 -2.04 13.66 -8.68
N ASP A 109 -3.34 13.84 -8.53
CA ASP A 109 -4.38 13.11 -9.25
C ASP A 109 -5.07 14.04 -10.23
N PHE A 110 -5.19 13.64 -11.49
CA PHE A 110 -5.79 14.50 -12.50
C PHE A 110 -6.63 13.73 -13.51
N GLN A 111 -7.62 14.43 -14.06
CA GLN A 111 -8.35 14.00 -15.23
C GLN A 111 -8.71 15.22 -16.08
N THR A 112 -8.45 15.13 -17.39
CA THR A 112 -8.89 16.15 -18.34
C THR A 112 -10.41 16.12 -18.52
N LEU A 113 -10.99 17.16 -19.10
CA LEU A 113 -12.43 17.19 -19.40
C LEU A 113 -12.84 16.03 -20.31
N GLU A 114 -14.00 15.44 -19.98
CA GLU A 114 -14.67 14.43 -20.79
C GLU A 114 -15.30 15.05 -22.06
N GLY A 115 -15.62 14.24 -23.06
CA GLY A 115 -16.25 14.71 -24.31
C GLY A 115 -15.31 15.45 -25.27
N ARG A 116 -13.99 15.31 -25.10
CA ARG A 116 -12.95 15.81 -26.02
C ARG A 116 -12.37 14.66 -26.84
N LEU A 117 -11.59 14.99 -27.88
CA LEU A 117 -10.89 14.00 -28.73
C LEU A 117 -9.98 13.07 -27.93
N TRP A 118 -9.44 13.54 -26.80
CA TRP A 118 -8.57 12.78 -25.91
C TRP A 118 -8.99 12.95 -24.45
N LEU A 119 -8.93 11.85 -23.69
CA LEU A 119 -9.11 11.84 -22.24
C LEU A 119 -7.83 11.31 -21.60
N LEU A 120 -7.24 12.12 -20.73
CA LEU A 120 -6.07 11.73 -19.94
C LEU A 120 -6.46 11.73 -18.46
N LYS A 121 -6.24 10.59 -17.82
CA LYS A 121 -6.42 10.37 -16.39
C LYS A 121 -5.15 9.76 -15.82
N GLY A 122 -4.69 10.26 -14.69
CA GLY A 122 -3.49 9.74 -14.09
C GLY A 122 -3.31 10.17 -12.65
N SER A 123 -2.38 9.48 -12.00
CA SER A 123 -1.92 9.74 -10.64
C SER A 123 -0.39 9.73 -10.68
N LEU A 124 0.22 10.76 -10.12
CA LEU A 124 1.66 10.87 -9.94
C LEU A 124 1.95 11.06 -8.45
N TYR A 125 3.05 10.49 -7.96
CA TYR A 125 3.47 10.70 -6.58
C TYR A 125 4.99 10.66 -6.46
N ALA A 126 5.49 11.36 -5.45
CA ALA A 126 6.88 11.29 -5.02
C ALA A 126 6.91 11.22 -3.49
N ALA A 127 7.69 10.31 -2.92
CA ALA A 127 7.80 10.14 -1.47
C ALA A 127 9.23 9.90 -1.04
N TRP A 128 9.56 10.44 0.14
CA TRP A 128 10.68 9.98 0.94
C TRP A 128 10.23 8.78 1.76
N ARG A 129 11.05 7.74 1.81
CA ARG A 129 10.70 6.51 2.52
C ARG A 129 11.87 6.06 3.39
N THR A 130 11.55 5.76 4.64
CA THR A 130 12.50 5.18 5.59
C THR A 130 12.12 3.73 5.83
N GLN A 131 13.09 2.83 5.70
CA GLN A 131 12.92 1.40 5.88
C GLN A 131 13.78 0.92 7.05
N GLU A 132 13.18 0.24 8.01
CA GLU A 132 13.89 -0.51 9.04
C GLU A 132 13.61 -2.02 8.81
N GLN A 133 14.69 -2.81 8.74
CA GLN A 133 14.65 -4.27 8.66
C GLN A 133 15.42 -4.80 9.88
N ASP A 134 14.72 -5.38 10.84
CA ASP A 134 15.31 -6.17 11.91
C ASP A 134 15.86 -7.50 11.34
N PRO A 135 16.91 -8.04 11.98
CA PRO A 135 17.51 -9.32 11.58
C PRO A 135 16.49 -10.46 11.64
N SER A 136 16.41 -11.26 10.57
CA SER A 136 15.60 -12.46 10.53
C SER A 136 16.39 -13.70 10.96
N PRO A 137 15.79 -14.65 11.71
CA PRO A 137 16.38 -15.96 11.93
C PRO A 137 16.58 -16.72 10.61
N TRP A 138 17.69 -17.47 10.53
CA TRP A 138 18.06 -18.27 9.36
C TRP A 138 17.08 -19.42 9.08
N PHE A 139 16.38 -19.93 10.10
CA PHE A 139 15.41 -21.02 9.98
C PHE A 139 14.15 -20.72 10.82
N PRO A 140 13.12 -20.08 10.26
CA PRO A 140 11.92 -19.66 10.99
C PRO A 140 10.94 -20.82 11.31
N LEU A 141 11.19 -22.03 10.78
CA LEU A 141 10.38 -23.23 11.01
C LEU A 141 11.00 -24.22 12.00
N ALA A 142 12.17 -23.90 12.57
CA ALA A 142 12.77 -24.77 13.58
C ALA A 142 12.12 -24.45 14.93
N ASP A 143 11.33 -25.40 15.46
CA ASP A 143 10.88 -25.39 16.86
C ASP A 143 12.09 -25.16 17.78
N ASP A 144 12.11 -24.04 18.49
CA ASP A 144 12.98 -23.85 19.64
C ASP A 144 12.34 -24.59 20.84
N GLY A 145 12.78 -25.83 21.05
CA GLY A 145 12.36 -26.66 22.19
C GLY A 145 12.58 -26.04 23.56
#